data_AF-N1ZNJ9-F1
#
_entry.id   AF-N1ZNJ9-F1
#
_cell.length_a   1.000
_cell.length_b   1.000
_cell.length_c   1.000
_cell.angle_alpha   90.00
_cell.angle_beta   90.00
_cell.angle_gamma   90.00
#
_symmetry.space_group_name_H-M   'P 1'
#
loop_
_entity.id
_entity.type
_entity.pdbx_description
1 polymer ?
#
loop_
_entity_poly.entity_id
_entity_poly.type
_entity_poly.pdbx_seq_one_letter_code
_entity_poly.pdbx_strand_id
1 'polypeptide(L)'
;MEEKDGHNSNLLGNEEEKNRFLREIFSEEQQFNRTREEQKLHQQSRATRGERTQQKQIRQRQTKQTHYNNRTQAVRMPERQYKEEGRKNLERKRKQKKKQRRKKILSTLLLFFICIGLCLGAFQFFRSLMMPSNPGVATDVGEDVAVTIPEGASTSDIAEILKEKNLIKSVFRFKLESKLNNYDGTFQKGNYTLNTSMTHQQIMELLQKGGEAEETYQLVIPEGFTIDKIAQRLQEQDIMTAEEFINEVNTGEFDYEFLKDLPTSPDRRYKLEGYLFPATYTLYDGVTAHQLIDKMLQRFEIEYTQSIKDNLEQSEHTLDEIVTIASIVEAEIQVPEERARAAGVIRNRLEQGMKLQIDATVLYAQGTTKDRVMESDLEYSSPYNTYQVEGLPIGPISNPGSAALEAALHPEDNNYIYYVVEKYGSSNHVFTETYEDFIKARDNYFASRE
;
A
#
# COMPACT_ATOMS: atom_id res chain seq x y z
N MET A 1 58.89 -33.51 -3.67
CA MET A 1 58.17 -32.62 -2.76
C MET A 1 56.77 -32.47 -3.35
N GLU A 2 55.79 -33.32 -3.05
CA GLU A 2 55.10 -33.52 -1.74
C GLU A 2 54.69 -32.17 -1.13
N GLU A 3 53.46 -31.85 -0.71
CA GLU A 3 52.24 -32.60 -0.31
C GLU A 3 51.06 -31.59 -0.29
N LYS A 4 49.80 -31.95 -0.65
CA LYS A 4 48.56 -32.10 0.20
C LYS A 4 48.15 -30.86 1.03
N ASP A 5 46.90 -30.40 1.18
CA ASP A 5 45.52 -30.96 1.18
C ASP A 5 44.53 -29.82 0.78
N GLY A 6 43.34 -30.04 0.20
CA GLY A 6 42.13 -30.43 0.94
C GLY A 6 40.82 -30.24 0.13
N HIS A 7 39.82 -31.07 0.43
CA HIS A 7 38.45 -31.17 -0.11
C HIS A 7 37.62 -29.87 -0.08
N ASN A 8 36.70 -29.64 -1.05
CA ASN A 8 35.27 -30.00 -0.95
C ASN A 8 34.43 -29.55 -2.19
N SER A 9 33.33 -30.27 -2.41
CA SER A 9 32.29 -30.23 -3.45
C SER A 9 31.97 -28.91 -4.19
N ASN A 10 32.03 -28.95 -5.53
CA ASN A 10 31.34 -28.01 -6.42
C ASN A 10 29.89 -28.50 -6.67
N LEU A 11 28.97 -28.04 -5.83
CA LEU A 11 27.52 -28.11 -6.04
C LEU A 11 27.05 -26.69 -6.34
N LEU A 12 26.77 -26.35 -7.59
CA LEU A 12 25.92 -25.22 -8.01
C LEU A 12 25.67 -25.36 -9.52
N GLY A 13 24.95 -26.43 -9.88
CA GLY A 13 24.32 -26.59 -11.19
C GLY A 13 22.96 -25.89 -11.19
N ASN A 14 22.92 -24.77 -11.91
CA ASN A 14 21.78 -23.94 -12.31
C ASN A 14 20.36 -24.44 -11.94
N GLU A 15 19.72 -23.81 -10.95
CA GLU A 15 18.33 -24.11 -10.52
C GLU A 15 17.31 -24.04 -11.67
N GLU A 16 17.58 -23.26 -12.72
CA GLU A 16 16.69 -23.14 -13.87
C GLU A 16 16.61 -24.43 -14.70
N GLU A 17 17.71 -25.18 -14.84
CA GLU A 17 17.71 -26.45 -15.58
C GLU A 17 16.95 -27.53 -14.81
N LYS A 18 17.08 -27.52 -13.48
CA LYS A 18 16.36 -28.45 -12.60
C LYS A 18 14.85 -28.19 -12.63
N ASN A 19 14.44 -26.92 -12.63
CA ASN A 19 13.03 -26.54 -12.74
C ASN A 19 12.45 -26.82 -14.13
N ARG A 20 13.23 -26.69 -15.20
CA ARG A 20 12.80 -27.04 -16.55
C ARG A 20 12.58 -28.56 -16.69
N PHE A 21 13.51 -29.36 -16.18
CA PHE A 21 13.42 -30.82 -16.20
C PHE A 21 12.24 -31.35 -15.36
N LEU A 22 11.99 -30.74 -14.20
CA LEU A 22 10.83 -31.10 -13.37
C LEU A 22 9.50 -30.77 -14.06
N ARG A 23 9.39 -29.63 -14.77
CA ARG A 23 8.18 -29.31 -15.54
C ARG A 23 7.92 -30.29 -16.68
N GLU A 24 8.98 -30.76 -17.35
CA GLU A 24 8.87 -31.74 -18.43
C GLU A 24 8.36 -33.09 -17.91
N ILE A 25 8.94 -33.60 -16.81
CA ILE A 25 8.50 -34.86 -16.18
C ILE A 25 7.06 -34.78 -15.70
N PHE A 26 6.67 -33.69 -15.02
CA PHE A 26 5.28 -33.50 -14.57
C PHE A 26 4.30 -33.42 -15.74
N SER A 27 4.71 -32.86 -16.89
CA SER A 27 3.88 -32.78 -18.08
C SER A 27 3.68 -34.15 -18.76
N GLU A 28 4.73 -34.97 -18.83
CA GLU A 28 4.66 -36.33 -19.38
C GLU A 28 3.82 -37.25 -18.48
N GLU A 29 3.96 -37.13 -17.16
CA GLU A 29 3.17 -37.92 -16.21
C GLU A 29 1.68 -37.56 -16.28
N GLN A 30 1.34 -36.28 -16.48
CA GLN A 30 -0.04 -35.86 -16.70
C GLN A 30 -0.61 -36.37 -18.03
N GLN A 31 0.17 -36.37 -19.11
CA GLN A 31 -0.27 -36.93 -20.39
C GLN A 31 -0.49 -38.44 -20.28
N PHE A 32 0.45 -39.17 -19.67
CA PHE A 32 0.35 -40.61 -19.48
C PHE A 32 -0.87 -41.00 -18.64
N ASN A 33 -1.17 -40.26 -17.57
CA ASN A 33 -2.33 -40.51 -16.73
C ASN A 33 -3.66 -40.24 -17.46
N ARG A 34 -3.75 -39.18 -18.28
CA ARG A 34 -4.93 -38.93 -19.13
C ARG A 34 -5.17 -40.05 -20.13
N THR A 35 -4.13 -40.53 -20.81
CA THR A 35 -4.28 -41.63 -21.78
C THR A 35 -4.77 -42.91 -21.09
N ARG A 36 -4.33 -43.16 -19.85
CA ARG A 36 -4.74 -44.33 -19.05
C ARG A 36 -6.19 -44.23 -18.57
N GLU A 37 -6.66 -43.04 -18.21
CA GLU A 37 -8.07 -42.79 -17.89
C GLU A 37 -8.98 -42.93 -19.11
N GLU A 38 -8.58 -42.39 -20.26
CA GLU A 38 -9.32 -42.55 -21.52
C GLU A 38 -9.44 -44.02 -21.91
N GLN A 39 -8.37 -44.81 -21.78
CA GLN A 39 -8.41 -46.26 -22.03
C GLN A 39 -9.37 -46.98 -21.07
N LYS A 40 -9.39 -46.63 -19.78
CA LYS A 40 -10.33 -47.21 -18.80
C LYS A 40 -11.79 -46.87 -19.14
N LEU A 41 -12.09 -45.62 -19.49
CA LEU A 41 -13.42 -45.18 -19.94
C LEU A 41 -13.86 -45.93 -21.21
N HIS A 42 -12.95 -46.12 -22.16
CA HIS A 42 -13.24 -46.83 -23.39
C HIS A 42 -13.52 -48.33 -23.16
N GLN A 43 -12.87 -48.94 -22.16
CA GLN A 43 -13.08 -50.33 -21.76
C GLN A 43 -14.43 -50.50 -21.01
N GLN A 44 -14.77 -49.59 -20.11
CA GLN A 44 -16.08 -49.57 -19.41
C GLN A 44 -17.25 -49.37 -20.39
N SER A 45 -17.09 -48.47 -21.37
CA SER A 45 -18.06 -48.24 -22.46
C SER A 45 -18.30 -49.51 -23.30
N ARG A 46 -17.24 -50.25 -23.64
CA ARG A 46 -17.36 -51.52 -24.38
C ARG A 46 -18.05 -52.61 -23.55
N ALA A 47 -17.76 -52.70 -22.25
CA ALA A 47 -18.41 -53.65 -21.35
C ALA A 47 -19.93 -53.40 -21.23
N THR A 48 -20.33 -52.16 -21.00
CA THR A 48 -21.77 -51.79 -20.91
C THR A 48 -22.53 -51.98 -22.22
N ARG A 49 -21.87 -51.77 -23.38
CA ARG A 49 -22.48 -52.04 -24.69
C ARG A 49 -22.65 -53.54 -24.95
N GLY A 50 -21.74 -54.38 -24.46
CA GLY A 50 -21.83 -55.85 -24.52
C GLY A 50 -23.02 -56.39 -23.70
N GLU A 51 -23.18 -55.94 -22.47
CA GLU A 51 -24.27 -56.34 -21.57
C GLU A 51 -25.66 -55.99 -22.12
N ARG A 52 -25.82 -54.77 -22.64
CA ARG A 52 -27.09 -54.35 -23.29
C ARG A 52 -27.46 -55.21 -24.48
N THR A 53 -26.45 -55.69 -25.23
CA THR A 53 -26.65 -56.54 -26.41
C THR A 53 -27.08 -57.96 -26.01
N GLN A 54 -26.46 -58.52 -24.96
CA GLN A 54 -26.88 -59.82 -24.39
C GLN A 54 -28.31 -59.77 -23.82
N GLN A 55 -28.66 -58.74 -23.04
CA GLN A 55 -30.02 -58.59 -22.50
C GLN A 55 -31.09 -58.53 -23.60
N LYS A 56 -30.78 -57.89 -24.73
CA LYS A 56 -31.69 -57.80 -25.88
C LYS A 56 -31.90 -59.15 -26.56
N GLN A 57 -30.86 -59.97 -26.67
CA GLN A 57 -30.94 -61.33 -27.21
C GLN A 57 -31.70 -62.29 -26.28
N ILE A 58 -31.50 -62.19 -24.96
CA ILE A 58 -32.23 -63.00 -23.97
C ILE A 58 -33.73 -62.70 -24.04
N ARG A 59 -34.13 -61.43 -24.11
CA ARG A 59 -35.54 -61.04 -24.30
C ARG A 59 -36.14 -61.60 -25.59
N GLN A 60 -35.39 -61.61 -26.69
CA GLN A 60 -35.86 -62.16 -27.97
C GLN A 60 -36.02 -63.69 -27.93
N ARG A 61 -35.16 -64.41 -27.20
CA ARG A 61 -35.31 -65.87 -26.99
C ARG A 61 -36.52 -66.19 -26.13
N GLN A 62 -36.72 -65.44 -25.03
CA GLN A 62 -37.88 -65.62 -24.16
C GLN A 62 -39.21 -65.39 -24.89
N THR A 63 -39.31 -64.37 -25.76
CA THR A 63 -40.54 -64.10 -26.54
C THR A 63 -40.83 -65.16 -27.60
N LYS A 64 -39.79 -65.72 -28.25
CA LYS A 64 -39.96 -66.86 -29.18
C LYS A 64 -40.47 -68.12 -28.47
N GLN A 65 -39.97 -68.39 -27.25
CA GLN A 65 -40.36 -69.54 -26.46
C GLN A 65 -41.80 -69.43 -25.92
N THR A 66 -42.26 -68.22 -25.55
CA THR A 66 -43.67 -67.99 -25.19
C THR A 66 -44.61 -68.16 -26.38
N HIS A 67 -44.19 -67.81 -27.59
CA HIS A 67 -44.98 -68.00 -28.81
C HIS A 67 -45.15 -69.48 -29.16
N TYR A 68 -44.11 -70.31 -28.94
CA TYR A 68 -44.18 -71.74 -29.17
C TYR A 68 -45.13 -72.45 -28.18
N ASN A 69 -45.04 -72.13 -26.89
CA ASN A 69 -45.89 -72.74 -25.84
C ASN A 69 -47.38 -72.36 -25.96
N ASN A 70 -47.69 -71.14 -26.42
CA ASN A 70 -49.08 -70.75 -26.67
C ASN A 70 -49.66 -71.46 -27.90
N ARG A 71 -48.83 -71.88 -28.87
CA ARG A 71 -49.26 -72.60 -30.08
C ARG A 71 -49.59 -74.06 -29.79
N THR A 72 -48.87 -74.71 -28.87
CA THR A 72 -49.16 -76.08 -28.43
C THR A 72 -50.39 -76.18 -27.52
N GLN A 73 -50.71 -75.14 -26.75
CA GLN A 73 -51.92 -75.11 -25.90
C GLN A 73 -53.23 -74.98 -26.70
N ALA A 74 -53.19 -74.38 -27.89
CA ALA A 74 -54.36 -74.20 -28.75
C ALA A 74 -54.86 -75.50 -29.41
N VAL A 75 -54.06 -76.58 -29.42
CA VAL A 75 -54.36 -77.84 -30.13
C VAL A 75 -55.18 -78.82 -29.26
N ARG A 76 -55.44 -78.53 -27.97
CA ARG A 76 -56.12 -79.47 -27.05
C ARG A 76 -57.43 -78.96 -26.42
N MET A 77 -57.98 -77.83 -26.88
CA MET A 77 -59.16 -77.21 -26.26
C MET A 77 -60.42 -77.38 -27.14
N PRO A 78 -61.56 -77.82 -26.60
CA PRO A 78 -62.83 -77.84 -27.34
C PRO A 78 -63.29 -76.41 -27.70
N GLU A 79 -63.84 -76.22 -28.90
CA GLU A 79 -64.05 -74.93 -29.58
C GLU A 79 -64.86 -73.88 -28.77
N ARG A 80 -65.74 -74.32 -27.86
CA ARG A 80 -66.53 -73.42 -26.99
C ARG A 80 -65.69 -72.75 -25.89
N GLN A 81 -64.75 -73.46 -25.27
CA GLN A 81 -63.87 -72.90 -24.22
C GLN A 81 -62.87 -71.89 -24.80
N TYR A 82 -62.40 -72.14 -26.02
CA TYR A 82 -61.47 -71.24 -26.71
C TYR A 82 -62.10 -69.86 -27.02
N LYS A 83 -63.38 -69.84 -27.41
CA LYS A 83 -64.13 -68.60 -27.68
C LYS A 83 -64.44 -67.80 -26.41
N GLU A 84 -64.74 -68.45 -25.28
CA GLU A 84 -64.97 -67.77 -23.99
C GLU A 84 -63.68 -67.20 -23.38
N GLU A 85 -62.59 -67.97 -23.37
CA GLU A 85 -61.29 -67.47 -22.90
C GLU A 85 -60.76 -66.36 -23.81
N GLY A 86 -60.98 -66.45 -25.12
CA GLY A 86 -60.67 -65.39 -26.07
C GLY A 86 -61.39 -64.08 -25.76
N ARG A 87 -62.69 -64.13 -25.43
CA ARG A 87 -63.48 -62.95 -25.02
C ARG A 87 -63.01 -62.36 -23.70
N LYS A 88 -62.79 -63.19 -22.67
CA LYS A 88 -62.27 -62.75 -21.35
C LYS A 88 -60.86 -62.14 -21.47
N ASN A 89 -60.00 -62.70 -22.32
CA ASN A 89 -58.68 -62.15 -22.60
C ASN A 89 -58.73 -60.84 -23.41
N LEU A 90 -59.69 -60.69 -24.33
CA LEU A 90 -59.89 -59.42 -25.04
C LEU A 90 -60.33 -58.30 -24.08
N GLU A 91 -61.22 -58.60 -23.14
CA GLU A 91 -61.65 -57.65 -22.11
C GLU A 91 -60.53 -57.30 -21.13
N ARG A 92 -59.75 -58.28 -20.67
CA ARG A 92 -58.55 -58.05 -19.85
C ARG A 92 -57.53 -57.18 -20.57
N LYS A 93 -57.28 -57.43 -21.87
CA LYS A 93 -56.41 -56.60 -22.71
C LYS A 93 -56.96 -55.18 -22.91
N ARG A 94 -58.28 -55.01 -23.06
CA ARG A 94 -58.93 -53.68 -23.15
C ARG A 94 -58.81 -52.89 -21.83
N LYS A 95 -59.04 -53.54 -20.68
CA LYS A 95 -58.86 -52.93 -19.35
C LYS A 95 -57.40 -52.57 -19.08
N GLN A 96 -56.44 -53.44 -19.43
CA GLN A 96 -55.00 -53.14 -19.35
C GLN A 96 -54.58 -51.99 -20.27
N LYS A 97 -55.04 -51.96 -21.52
CA LYS A 97 -54.75 -50.84 -22.45
C LYS A 97 -55.33 -49.51 -21.96
N LYS A 98 -56.53 -49.50 -21.37
CA LYS A 98 -57.10 -48.30 -20.73
C LYS A 98 -56.28 -47.87 -19.50
N LYS A 99 -55.83 -48.80 -18.65
CA LYS A 99 -54.97 -48.51 -17.48
C LYS A 99 -53.58 -47.99 -17.89
N GLN A 100 -53.00 -48.55 -18.95
CA GLN A 100 -51.73 -48.07 -19.52
C GLN A 100 -51.86 -46.71 -20.20
N ARG A 101 -52.95 -46.44 -20.94
CA ARG A 101 -53.24 -45.10 -21.47
C ARG A 101 -53.40 -44.07 -20.35
N ARG A 102 -54.14 -44.39 -19.28
CA ARG A 102 -54.26 -43.50 -18.11
C ARG A 102 -52.92 -43.25 -17.44
N LYS A 103 -52.07 -44.27 -17.24
CA LYS A 103 -50.71 -44.08 -16.70
C LYS A 103 -49.82 -43.23 -17.60
N LYS A 104 -49.90 -43.39 -18.93
CA LYS A 104 -49.15 -42.55 -19.88
C LYS A 104 -49.62 -41.09 -19.83
N ILE A 105 -50.93 -40.85 -19.82
CA ILE A 105 -51.51 -39.50 -19.71
C ILE A 105 -51.11 -38.84 -18.38
N LEU A 106 -51.15 -39.58 -17.27
CA LEU A 106 -50.76 -39.08 -15.96
C LEU A 106 -49.25 -38.76 -15.90
N SER A 107 -48.41 -39.61 -16.51
CA SER A 107 -46.96 -39.39 -16.59
C SER A 107 -46.60 -38.19 -17.45
N THR A 108 -47.31 -37.96 -18.57
CA THR A 108 -47.09 -36.77 -19.41
C THR A 108 -47.55 -35.50 -18.72
N LEU A 109 -48.66 -35.54 -17.97
CA LEU A 109 -49.11 -34.42 -17.15
C LEU A 109 -48.11 -34.10 -16.03
N LEU A 110 -47.58 -35.11 -15.35
CA LEU A 110 -46.55 -34.91 -14.32
C LEU A 110 -45.28 -34.26 -14.89
N LEU A 111 -44.81 -34.73 -16.05
CA LEU A 111 -43.66 -34.13 -16.72
C LEU A 111 -43.92 -32.67 -17.11
N PHE A 112 -45.12 -32.38 -17.62
CA PHE A 112 -45.54 -31.02 -17.96
C PHE A 112 -45.54 -30.08 -16.75
N PHE A 113 -46.06 -30.53 -15.59
CA PHE A 113 -46.02 -29.74 -14.35
C PHE A 113 -44.60 -29.54 -13.82
N ILE A 114 -43.72 -30.54 -13.94
CA ILE A 114 -42.30 -30.41 -13.57
C ILE A 114 -41.62 -29.37 -14.47
N CYS A 115 -41.84 -29.42 -15.79
CA CYS A 115 -41.29 -28.42 -16.71
C CYS A 115 -41.82 -27.02 -16.41
N ILE A 116 -43.12 -26.87 -16.12
CA ILE A 116 -43.69 -25.57 -15.70
C ILE A 116 -43.04 -25.09 -14.41
N GLY A 117 -42.85 -25.96 -13.42
CA GLY A 117 -42.17 -25.62 -12.17
C GLY A 117 -40.73 -25.15 -12.41
N LEU A 118 -39.98 -25.81 -13.29
CA LEU A 118 -38.63 -25.40 -13.68
C LEU A 118 -38.63 -24.07 -14.43
N CYS A 119 -39.56 -23.85 -15.37
CA CYS A 119 -39.69 -22.59 -16.08
C CYS A 119 -40.09 -21.43 -15.16
N LEU A 120 -41.02 -21.64 -14.23
CA LEU A 120 -41.41 -20.64 -13.22
C LEU A 120 -40.27 -20.36 -12.23
N GLY A 121 -39.53 -21.40 -11.82
CA GLY A 121 -38.34 -21.24 -10.97
C GLY A 121 -37.23 -20.46 -11.67
N ALA A 122 -36.94 -20.80 -12.94
CA ALA A 122 -35.98 -20.07 -13.76
C ALA A 122 -36.43 -18.63 -14.02
N PHE A 123 -37.72 -18.39 -14.26
CA PHE A 123 -38.26 -17.05 -14.44
C PHE A 123 -38.19 -16.22 -13.16
N GLN A 124 -38.50 -16.80 -11.99
CA GLN A 124 -38.35 -16.11 -10.70
C GLN A 124 -36.88 -15.81 -10.38
N PHE A 125 -35.98 -16.75 -10.68
CA PHE A 125 -34.55 -16.55 -10.53
C PHE A 125 -34.03 -15.44 -11.45
N PHE A 126 -34.45 -15.45 -12.72
CA PHE A 126 -34.06 -14.43 -13.69
C PHE A 126 -34.66 -13.06 -13.36
N ARG A 127 -35.90 -13.01 -12.88
CA ARG A 127 -36.55 -11.79 -12.38
C ARG A 127 -35.83 -11.24 -11.15
N SER A 128 -35.38 -12.10 -10.23
CA SER A 128 -34.56 -11.70 -9.08
C SER A 128 -33.19 -11.14 -9.50
N LEU A 129 -32.67 -11.56 -10.65
CA LEU A 129 -31.40 -11.08 -11.20
C LEU A 129 -31.56 -9.76 -11.98
N MET A 130 -32.68 -9.59 -12.69
CA MET A 130 -32.98 -8.46 -13.59
C MET A 130 -33.77 -7.30 -12.95
N MET A 131 -34.23 -7.42 -11.69
CA MET A 131 -34.75 -6.24 -11.00
C MET A 131 -33.59 -5.29 -10.70
N PRO A 132 -33.74 -3.97 -10.99
CA PRO A 132 -32.75 -2.98 -10.64
C PRO A 132 -32.34 -3.18 -9.19
N SER A 133 -31.04 -3.20 -8.96
CA SER A 133 -30.43 -3.07 -7.65
C SER A 133 -31.24 -2.08 -6.84
N ASN A 134 -32.02 -2.60 -5.89
CA ASN A 134 -32.45 -1.79 -4.76
C ASN A 134 -31.13 -1.26 -4.18
N PRO A 135 -31.02 0.05 -3.92
CA PRO A 135 -29.82 0.62 -3.32
C PRO A 135 -29.52 -0.16 -2.03
N GLY A 136 -28.28 -0.10 -1.55
CA GLY A 136 -28.02 -0.55 -0.18
C GLY A 136 -29.06 0.09 0.77
N VAL A 137 -29.31 -0.63 1.87
CA VAL A 137 -30.40 -0.42 2.85
C VAL A 137 -31.22 0.85 2.61
N ALA A 138 -32.43 0.69 2.07
CA ALA A 138 -33.27 1.78 1.59
C ALA A 138 -33.57 2.82 2.68
N THR A 139 -32.95 3.99 2.58
CA THR A 139 -33.39 5.29 3.10
C THR A 139 -32.99 6.36 2.09
N ASP A 140 -33.86 7.34 1.81
CA ASP A 140 -33.68 8.38 0.77
C ASP A 140 -32.48 9.33 1.02
N VAL A 141 -31.77 9.13 2.13
CA VAL A 141 -30.45 9.70 2.44
C VAL A 141 -29.58 8.51 2.82
N GLY A 142 -28.62 8.14 1.95
CA GLY A 142 -27.67 7.09 2.26
C GLY A 142 -26.62 7.59 3.24
N GLU A 143 -26.16 6.72 4.13
CA GLU A 143 -25.14 7.03 5.13
C GLU A 143 -23.75 6.72 4.58
N ASP A 144 -22.79 7.60 4.82
CA ASP A 144 -21.38 7.36 4.51
C ASP A 144 -20.78 6.40 5.55
N VAL A 145 -20.15 5.33 5.07
CA VAL A 145 -19.59 4.26 5.88
C VAL A 145 -18.12 4.07 5.51
N ALA A 146 -17.26 4.22 6.50
CA ALA A 146 -15.83 3.93 6.35
C ALA A 146 -15.59 2.40 6.29
N VAL A 147 -14.84 1.98 5.27
CA VAL A 147 -14.50 0.60 4.98
C VAL A 147 -13.02 0.47 4.70
N THR A 148 -12.34 -0.42 5.41
CA THR A 148 -10.95 -0.78 5.17
C THR A 148 -10.89 -2.10 4.41
N ILE A 149 -10.17 -2.13 3.29
CA ILE A 149 -9.87 -3.34 2.51
C ILE A 149 -8.41 -3.75 2.76
N PRO A 150 -8.17 -4.89 3.45
CA PRO A 150 -6.82 -5.37 3.73
C PRO A 150 -6.02 -5.73 2.49
N GLU A 151 -4.70 -5.71 2.61
CA GLU A 151 -3.80 -6.23 1.57
C GLU A 151 -4.02 -7.73 1.34
N GLY A 152 -4.05 -8.13 0.07
CA GLY A 152 -4.26 -9.53 -0.32
C GLY A 152 -5.69 -10.04 -0.11
N ALA A 153 -6.64 -9.18 0.31
CA ALA A 153 -8.04 -9.55 0.47
C ALA A 153 -8.63 -10.05 -0.85
N SER A 154 -9.25 -11.22 -0.82
CA SER A 154 -9.95 -11.77 -1.98
C SER A 154 -11.28 -11.05 -2.21
N THR A 155 -11.84 -11.18 -3.42
CA THR A 155 -13.22 -10.73 -3.73
C THR A 155 -14.25 -11.29 -2.74
N SER A 156 -13.99 -12.45 -2.13
CA SER A 156 -14.88 -13.02 -1.10
C SER A 156 -14.79 -12.25 0.21
N ASP A 157 -13.57 -11.95 0.66
CA ASP A 157 -13.31 -11.24 1.91
C ASP A 157 -13.88 -9.82 1.82
N ILE A 158 -13.65 -9.14 0.70
CA ILE A 158 -14.21 -7.82 0.40
C ILE A 158 -15.74 -7.85 0.47
N ALA A 159 -16.38 -8.85 -0.15
CA ALA A 159 -17.83 -8.98 -0.14
C ALA A 159 -18.39 -9.28 1.26
N GLU A 160 -17.64 -9.97 2.12
CA GLU A 160 -18.01 -10.18 3.53
C GLU A 160 -17.94 -8.87 4.32
N ILE A 161 -16.84 -8.12 4.20
CA ILE A 161 -16.66 -6.80 4.83
C ILE A 161 -17.80 -5.85 4.43
N LEU A 162 -18.10 -5.75 3.13
CA LEU A 162 -19.17 -4.88 2.62
C LEU A 162 -20.55 -5.28 3.15
N LYS A 163 -20.78 -6.59 3.38
CA LYS A 163 -22.06 -7.07 3.92
C LYS A 163 -22.17 -6.78 5.41
N GLU A 164 -21.10 -6.98 6.18
CA GLU A 164 -21.06 -6.64 7.62
C GLU A 164 -21.32 -5.16 7.86
N LYS A 165 -20.82 -4.31 6.97
CA LYS A 165 -21.03 -2.86 6.96
C LYS A 165 -22.36 -2.42 6.34
N ASN A 166 -23.24 -3.36 5.99
CA ASN A 166 -24.55 -3.12 5.37
C ASN A 166 -24.53 -2.38 4.02
N LEU A 167 -23.39 -2.33 3.33
CA LEU A 167 -23.26 -1.72 2.00
C LEU A 167 -23.79 -2.64 0.89
N ILE A 168 -23.78 -3.96 1.11
CA ILE A 168 -24.39 -4.94 0.21
C ILE A 168 -25.30 -5.91 0.97
N LYS A 169 -26.30 -6.46 0.27
CA LYS A 169 -27.26 -7.43 0.87
C LYS A 169 -26.82 -8.89 0.73
N SER A 170 -25.99 -9.20 -0.27
CA SER A 170 -25.64 -10.59 -0.60
C SER A 170 -24.22 -10.71 -1.16
N VAL A 171 -23.38 -11.43 -0.42
CA VAL A 171 -22.01 -11.81 -0.82
C VAL A 171 -22.02 -12.53 -2.17
N PHE A 172 -22.93 -13.49 -2.36
CA PHE A 172 -23.01 -14.27 -3.60
C PHE A 172 -23.29 -13.39 -4.83
N ARG A 173 -24.21 -12.42 -4.69
CA ARG A 173 -24.59 -11.55 -5.80
C ARG A 173 -23.45 -10.60 -6.17
N PHE A 174 -22.79 -9.99 -5.19
CA PHE A 174 -21.64 -9.13 -5.43
C PHE A 174 -20.50 -9.88 -6.12
N LYS A 175 -20.17 -11.09 -5.65
CA LYS A 175 -19.15 -11.95 -6.30
C LYS A 175 -19.52 -12.31 -7.74
N LEU A 176 -20.79 -12.68 -7.98
CA LEU A 176 -21.26 -13.03 -9.31
C LEU A 176 -21.17 -11.83 -10.26
N GLU A 177 -21.61 -10.64 -9.83
CA GLU A 177 -21.55 -9.42 -10.62
C GLU A 177 -20.11 -8.95 -10.85
N SER A 178 -19.24 -9.02 -9.84
CA SER A 178 -17.81 -8.75 -9.97
C SER A 178 -17.17 -9.62 -11.05
N LYS A 179 -17.49 -10.92 -11.07
CA LYS A 179 -16.99 -11.85 -12.08
C LYS A 179 -17.58 -11.61 -13.49
N LEU A 180 -18.88 -11.32 -13.58
CA LEU A 180 -19.54 -11.06 -14.87
C LEU A 180 -19.07 -9.75 -15.51
N ASN A 181 -18.70 -8.76 -14.70
CA ASN A 181 -18.26 -7.44 -15.13
C ASN A 181 -16.73 -7.28 -15.15
N ASN A 182 -15.97 -8.36 -14.94
CA ASN A 182 -14.49 -8.38 -14.93
C ASN A 182 -13.82 -7.47 -13.86
N TYR A 183 -14.49 -7.24 -12.73
CA TYR A 183 -13.90 -6.59 -11.56
C TYR A 183 -13.19 -7.57 -10.61
N ASP A 184 -13.41 -8.88 -10.80
CA ASP A 184 -12.85 -9.92 -9.93
C ASP A 184 -11.32 -9.87 -9.94
N GLY A 185 -10.71 -9.67 -8.76
CA GLY A 185 -9.26 -9.54 -8.60
C GLY A 185 -8.67 -8.19 -8.99
N THR A 186 -9.47 -7.16 -9.33
CA THR A 186 -8.96 -5.82 -9.67
C THR A 186 -9.08 -4.79 -8.54
N PHE A 187 -9.69 -5.17 -7.42
CA PHE A 187 -9.91 -4.29 -6.29
C PHE A 187 -8.60 -3.97 -5.57
N GLN A 188 -8.47 -2.73 -5.13
CA GLN A 188 -7.28 -2.22 -4.45
C GLN A 188 -7.46 -2.25 -2.94
N LYS A 189 -6.37 -2.44 -2.21
CA LYS A 189 -6.34 -2.25 -0.75
C LYS A 189 -6.56 -0.78 -0.38
N GLY A 190 -6.94 -0.51 0.85
CA GLY A 190 -7.07 0.85 1.40
C GLY A 190 -8.41 1.13 2.06
N ASN A 191 -8.55 2.35 2.55
CA ASN A 191 -9.74 2.92 3.14
C ASN A 191 -10.65 3.56 2.10
N TYR A 192 -11.94 3.34 2.24
CA TYR A 192 -12.96 3.86 1.37
C TYR A 192 -14.08 4.45 2.20
N THR A 193 -14.59 5.60 1.77
CA THR A 193 -15.87 6.12 2.25
C THR A 193 -16.93 5.73 1.23
N LEU A 194 -17.73 4.72 1.58
CA LEU A 194 -18.77 4.19 0.72
C LEU A 194 -20.14 4.59 1.26
N ASN A 195 -21.05 5.00 0.39
CA ASN A 195 -22.38 5.39 0.81
C ASN A 195 -23.35 4.19 0.69
N THR A 196 -24.22 3.99 1.69
CA THR A 196 -25.20 2.89 1.66
C THR A 196 -26.19 2.98 0.49
N SER A 197 -26.35 4.14 -0.16
CA SER A 197 -27.17 4.26 -1.36
C SER A 197 -26.48 3.78 -2.66
N MET A 198 -25.17 3.53 -2.61
CA MET A 198 -24.40 3.11 -3.79
C MET A 198 -24.88 1.76 -4.33
N THR A 199 -24.90 1.66 -5.66
CA THR A 199 -25.10 0.39 -6.36
C THR A 199 -23.84 -0.47 -6.27
N HIS A 200 -23.99 -1.79 -6.48
CA HIS A 200 -22.82 -2.68 -6.55
C HIS A 200 -21.79 -2.22 -7.57
N GLN A 201 -22.23 -1.73 -8.73
CA GLN A 201 -21.32 -1.22 -9.76
C GLN A 201 -20.52 -0.01 -9.28
N GLN A 202 -21.17 0.97 -8.64
CA GLN A 202 -20.48 2.14 -8.09
C GLN A 202 -19.47 1.75 -7.01
N ILE A 203 -19.83 0.80 -6.14
CA ILE A 203 -18.91 0.27 -5.13
C ILE A 203 -17.70 -0.40 -5.82
N MET A 204 -17.92 -1.24 -6.83
CA MET A 204 -16.85 -1.92 -7.56
C MET A 204 -15.92 -0.94 -8.29
N GLU A 205 -16.48 0.10 -8.93
CA GLU A 205 -15.71 1.15 -9.59
C GLU A 205 -14.84 1.93 -8.60
N LEU A 206 -15.36 2.26 -7.42
CA LEU A 206 -14.58 2.91 -6.35
C LEU A 206 -13.46 2.00 -5.85
N LEU A 207 -13.76 0.74 -5.55
CA LEU A 207 -12.79 -0.24 -5.10
C LEU A 207 -11.69 -0.52 -6.14
N GLN A 208 -11.98 -0.35 -7.43
CA GLN A 208 -10.97 -0.50 -8.49
C GLN A 208 -10.06 0.73 -8.61
N LYS A 209 -10.58 1.93 -8.35
CA LYS A 209 -9.82 3.19 -8.47
C LYS A 209 -8.70 3.35 -7.44
N GLY A 210 -8.78 2.65 -6.31
CA GLY A 210 -7.85 2.82 -5.19
C GLY A 210 -8.51 3.55 -4.02
N GLY A 211 -8.32 3.01 -2.81
CA GLY A 211 -8.75 3.65 -1.57
C GLY A 211 -7.69 4.62 -1.08
N GLU A 212 -8.08 5.52 -0.17
CA GLU A 212 -7.11 6.28 0.60
C GLU A 212 -6.26 5.29 1.40
N ALA A 213 -4.95 5.43 1.41
CA ALA A 213 -4.13 4.59 2.27
C ALA A 213 -4.47 4.84 3.75
N GLU A 214 -4.31 3.85 4.62
CA GLU A 214 -4.49 4.07 6.06
C GLU A 214 -3.47 5.12 6.54
N GLU A 215 -3.95 6.20 7.18
CA GLU A 215 -3.06 7.09 7.94
C GLU A 215 -2.45 6.24 9.05
N THR A 216 -1.17 5.91 8.88
CA THR A 216 -0.55 4.86 9.70
C THR A 216 0.41 5.48 10.72
N TYR A 217 1.05 6.61 10.38
CA TYR A 217 2.08 7.22 11.23
C TYR A 217 1.94 8.74 11.28
N GLN A 218 2.13 9.32 12.48
CA GLN A 218 2.41 10.75 12.64
C GLN A 218 3.91 10.93 12.92
N LEU A 219 4.61 11.50 11.95
CA LEU A 219 6.03 11.81 12.06
C LEU A 219 6.19 13.28 12.48
N VAL A 220 6.60 13.51 13.73
CA VAL A 220 6.91 14.87 14.22
C VAL A 220 8.37 15.20 13.90
N ILE A 221 8.63 16.26 13.15
CA ILE A 221 9.97 16.82 12.91
C ILE A 221 10.09 18.17 13.64
N PRO A 222 10.81 18.24 14.78
CA PRO A 222 11.05 19.51 15.46
C PRO A 222 11.98 20.43 14.67
N GLU A 223 11.89 21.73 14.96
CA GLU A 223 12.83 22.75 14.49
C GLU A 223 14.27 22.41 14.91
N GLY A 224 15.26 22.80 14.10
CA GLY A 224 16.68 22.53 14.37
C GLY A 224 17.09 21.07 14.16
N PHE A 225 16.22 20.21 13.65
CA PHE A 225 16.60 18.87 13.23
C PHE A 225 17.47 18.92 11.99
N THR A 226 18.59 18.18 12.00
CA THR A 226 19.41 17.92 10.82
C THR A 226 18.83 16.75 10.03
N ILE A 227 19.25 16.60 8.77
CA ILE A 227 18.92 15.42 7.97
C ILE A 227 19.33 14.12 8.67
N ASP A 228 20.48 14.08 9.33
CA ASP A 228 20.91 12.90 10.10
C ASP A 228 19.88 12.53 11.19
N LYS A 229 19.39 13.52 11.93
CA LYS A 229 18.41 13.30 13.00
C LYS A 229 17.05 12.89 12.44
N ILE A 230 16.66 13.41 11.27
CA ILE A 230 15.44 12.98 10.57
C ILE A 230 15.59 11.51 10.13
N ALA A 231 16.71 11.18 9.46
CA ALA A 231 17.02 9.83 9.00
C ALA A 231 17.04 8.81 10.14
N GLN A 232 17.69 9.17 11.26
CA GLN A 232 17.71 8.35 12.47
C GLN A 232 16.30 8.09 12.99
N ARG A 233 15.46 9.12 13.07
CA ARG A 233 14.11 8.96 13.60
C ARG A 233 13.19 8.15 12.68
N LEU A 234 13.35 8.29 11.36
CA LEU A 234 12.64 7.44 10.39
C LEU A 234 13.00 5.96 10.58
N GLN A 235 14.28 5.68 10.81
CA GLN A 235 14.77 4.33 11.07
C GLN A 235 14.29 3.79 12.43
N GLU A 236 14.32 4.60 13.49
CA GLU A 236 13.83 4.22 14.82
C GLU A 236 12.33 3.93 14.87
N GLN A 237 11.56 4.51 13.95
CA GLN A 237 10.12 4.29 13.83
C GLN A 237 9.75 3.22 12.80
N ASP A 238 10.72 2.49 12.25
CA ASP A 238 10.55 1.47 11.21
C ASP A 238 9.78 1.99 9.98
N ILE A 239 9.90 3.28 9.65
CA ILE A 239 9.23 3.90 8.49
C ILE A 239 10.03 3.63 7.21
N MET A 240 11.34 3.89 7.25
CA MET A 240 12.29 3.61 6.16
C MET A 240 13.72 3.59 6.70
N THR A 241 14.66 3.08 5.91
CA THR A 241 16.07 3.08 6.33
C THR A 241 16.68 4.47 6.25
N ALA A 242 17.65 4.77 7.14
CA ALA A 242 18.35 6.04 7.10
C ALA A 242 19.10 6.24 5.76
N GLU A 243 19.65 5.16 5.20
CA GLU A 243 20.36 5.17 3.91
C GLU A 243 19.44 5.54 2.74
N GLU A 244 18.24 4.95 2.67
CA GLU A 244 17.24 5.25 1.64
C GLU A 244 16.86 6.74 1.65
N PHE A 245 16.58 7.29 2.84
CA PHE A 245 16.24 8.69 3.00
C PHE A 245 17.39 9.62 2.62
N ILE A 246 18.60 9.38 3.13
CA ILE A 246 19.79 10.20 2.85
C ILE A 246 20.17 10.15 1.36
N ASN A 247 20.02 8.99 0.71
CA ASN A 247 20.27 8.88 -0.72
C ASN A 247 19.29 9.78 -1.49
N GLU A 248 18.00 9.68 -1.21
CA GLU A 248 16.99 10.50 -1.88
C GLU A 248 17.15 12.00 -1.62
N VAL A 249 17.56 12.39 -0.40
CA VAL A 249 17.90 13.78 -0.08
C VAL A 249 18.97 14.35 -1.01
N ASN A 250 19.96 13.53 -1.40
CA ASN A 250 21.09 13.98 -2.21
C ASN A 250 20.85 13.84 -3.72
N THR A 251 20.18 12.76 -4.14
CA THR A 251 20.02 12.40 -5.56
C THR A 251 18.63 12.68 -6.11
N GLY A 252 17.65 12.95 -5.25
CA GLY A 252 16.28 13.23 -5.64
C GLY A 252 16.16 14.51 -6.47
N GLU A 253 15.24 14.46 -7.43
CA GLU A 253 14.89 15.58 -8.32
C GLU A 253 13.52 16.12 -7.92
N PHE A 254 13.46 17.39 -7.55
CA PHE A 254 12.26 18.06 -7.07
C PHE A 254 12.10 19.40 -7.82
N ASP A 255 10.90 19.68 -8.34
CA ASP A 255 10.64 20.87 -9.18
C ASP A 255 10.05 22.01 -8.34
N TYR A 256 10.87 22.56 -7.43
CA TYR A 256 10.52 23.76 -6.66
C TYR A 256 11.40 24.95 -7.06
N GLU A 257 10.79 26.13 -7.12
CA GLU A 257 11.47 27.37 -7.51
C GLU A 257 12.70 27.65 -6.64
N PHE A 258 12.57 27.51 -5.31
CA PHE A 258 13.63 27.78 -4.34
C PHE A 258 14.80 26.78 -4.38
N LEU A 259 14.68 25.67 -5.13
CA LEU A 259 15.76 24.69 -5.27
C LEU A 259 16.65 24.91 -6.50
N LYS A 260 16.23 25.74 -7.45
CA LYS A 260 16.89 25.88 -8.76
C LYS A 260 18.31 26.43 -8.66
N ASP A 261 18.51 27.35 -7.73
CA ASP A 261 19.79 28.06 -7.54
C ASP A 261 20.60 27.51 -6.36
N LEU A 262 20.29 26.31 -5.89
CA LEU A 262 21.05 25.69 -4.81
C LEU A 262 22.51 25.43 -5.20
N PRO A 263 23.48 25.80 -4.33
CA PRO A 263 24.87 25.46 -4.56
C PRO A 263 25.11 23.95 -4.70
N THR A 264 25.71 23.56 -5.83
CA THR A 264 26.09 22.17 -6.13
C THR A 264 27.58 21.96 -5.85
N SER A 265 27.95 22.03 -4.57
CA SER A 265 29.33 21.74 -4.14
C SER A 265 29.47 20.28 -3.66
N PRO A 266 30.52 19.54 -4.07
CA PRO A 266 30.80 18.22 -3.52
C PRO A 266 31.19 18.26 -2.04
N ASP A 267 31.57 19.43 -1.51
CA ASP A 267 31.92 19.63 -0.11
C ASP A 267 30.70 19.99 0.77
N ARG A 268 29.53 20.20 0.15
CA ARG A 268 28.26 20.38 0.87
C ARG A 268 27.79 19.02 1.36
N ARG A 269 27.43 18.93 2.64
CA ARG A 269 27.14 17.65 3.29
C ARG A 269 25.86 17.00 2.78
N TYR A 270 24.78 17.78 2.68
CA TYR A 270 23.52 17.35 2.10
C TYR A 270 22.91 18.43 1.21
N LYS A 271 22.37 18.03 0.05
CA LYS A 271 21.75 18.93 -0.93
C LYS A 271 20.57 19.72 -0.34
N LEU A 272 19.70 19.05 0.42
CA LEU A 272 18.45 19.63 0.95
C LEU A 272 18.51 20.02 2.44
N GLU A 273 19.70 20.10 3.08
CA GLU A 273 19.78 20.59 4.46
C GLU A 273 19.27 22.03 4.52
N GLY A 274 18.38 22.32 5.48
CA GLY A 274 17.72 23.62 5.61
C GLY A 274 16.36 23.72 4.94
N TYR A 275 16.02 22.79 4.05
CA TYR A 275 14.82 22.87 3.20
C TYR A 275 13.74 21.85 3.57
N LEU A 276 14.04 20.87 4.43
CA LEU A 276 13.06 19.89 4.90
C LEU A 276 12.33 20.45 6.11
N PHE A 277 11.26 21.20 5.85
CA PHE A 277 10.64 22.06 6.85
C PHE A 277 10.19 21.29 8.13
N PRO A 278 10.39 21.84 9.34
CA PRO A 278 9.94 21.22 10.58
C PRO A 278 8.40 21.29 10.72
N ALA A 279 7.75 20.14 10.85
CA ALA A 279 6.31 20.02 11.07
C ALA A 279 5.94 18.61 11.55
N THR A 280 4.65 18.40 11.84
CA THR A 280 4.07 17.06 11.98
C THR A 280 3.52 16.60 10.64
N TYR A 281 4.02 15.47 10.14
CA TYR A 281 3.63 14.87 8.87
C TYR A 281 2.79 13.62 9.11
N THR A 282 1.60 13.59 8.50
CA THR A 282 0.79 12.38 8.43
C THR A 282 1.26 11.53 7.25
N LEU A 283 1.64 10.28 7.55
CA LEU A 283 2.17 9.33 6.60
C LEU A 283 1.28 8.11 6.46
N TYR A 284 1.33 7.54 5.26
CA TYR A 284 0.61 6.35 4.88
C TYR A 284 1.56 5.16 4.82
N ASP A 285 1.01 3.95 4.96
CA ASP A 285 1.79 2.73 4.82
C ASP A 285 2.46 2.63 3.44
N GLY A 286 3.73 2.25 3.41
CA GLY A 286 4.54 2.20 2.18
C GLY A 286 4.94 3.56 1.60
N VAL A 287 4.91 4.65 2.39
CA VAL A 287 5.45 5.96 1.94
C VAL A 287 6.91 5.83 1.52
N THR A 288 7.23 6.36 0.34
CA THR A 288 8.61 6.38 -0.18
C THR A 288 9.38 7.59 0.35
N ALA A 289 10.72 7.52 0.40
CA ALA A 289 11.56 8.67 0.72
C ALA A 289 11.24 9.90 -0.15
N HIS A 290 11.01 9.70 -1.44
CA HIS A 290 10.68 10.77 -2.38
C HIS A 290 9.38 11.48 -1.99
N GLN A 291 8.32 10.74 -1.68
CA GLN A 291 7.03 11.32 -1.26
C GLN A 291 7.12 12.05 0.07
N LEU A 292 7.92 11.56 1.01
CA LEU A 292 8.14 12.23 2.29
C LEU A 292 8.90 13.55 2.11
N ILE A 293 9.99 13.52 1.35
CA ILE A 293 10.79 14.71 1.06
C ILE A 293 9.97 15.74 0.29
N ASP A 294 9.21 15.30 -0.73
CA ASP A 294 8.30 16.16 -1.47
C ASP A 294 7.27 16.85 -0.56
N LYS A 295 6.69 16.14 0.42
CA LYS A 295 5.80 16.73 1.43
C LYS A 295 6.50 17.78 2.31
N MET A 296 7.75 17.52 2.71
CA MET A 296 8.54 18.45 3.50
C MET A 296 8.91 19.72 2.70
N LEU A 297 9.22 19.56 1.42
CA LEU A 297 9.51 20.66 0.49
C LEU A 297 8.25 21.48 0.17
N GLN A 298 7.10 20.83 -0.05
CA GLN A 298 5.79 21.50 -0.13
C GLN A 298 5.51 22.35 1.10
N ARG A 299 5.87 21.84 2.29
CA ARG A 299 5.71 22.60 3.53
C ARG A 299 6.64 23.81 3.56
N PHE A 300 7.88 23.68 3.10
CA PHE A 300 8.80 24.81 2.92
C PHE A 300 8.24 25.83 1.93
N GLU A 301 7.66 25.39 0.81
CA GLU A 301 7.06 26.26 -0.20
C GLU A 301 5.96 27.15 0.37
N ILE A 302 5.12 26.61 1.26
CA ILE A 302 4.07 27.36 1.95
C ILE A 302 4.65 28.49 2.80
N GLU A 303 5.80 28.25 3.44
CA GLU A 303 6.49 29.22 4.29
C GLU A 303 7.31 30.21 3.44
N TYR A 304 7.74 29.81 2.24
CA TYR A 304 8.39 30.64 1.23
C TYR A 304 7.40 31.60 0.53
N THR A 305 6.76 32.44 1.34
CA THR A 305 5.73 33.39 0.92
C THR A 305 6.27 34.49 0.01
N GLN A 306 5.36 35.20 -0.67
CA GLN A 306 5.74 36.37 -1.49
C GLN A 306 6.48 37.43 -0.67
N SER A 307 6.15 37.60 0.62
CA SER A 307 6.87 38.53 1.49
C SER A 307 8.34 38.15 1.65
N ILE A 308 8.64 36.85 1.77
CA ILE A 308 10.04 36.39 1.83
C ILE A 308 10.74 36.68 0.49
N LYS A 309 10.07 36.41 -0.64
CA LYS A 309 10.62 36.70 -1.97
C LYS A 309 10.94 38.19 -2.13
N ASP A 310 10.01 39.06 -1.76
CA ASP A 310 10.18 40.52 -1.86
C ASP A 310 11.31 41.04 -0.94
N ASN A 311 11.48 40.44 0.24
CA ASN A 311 12.58 40.75 1.16
C ASN A 311 13.94 40.26 0.62
N LEU A 312 13.98 39.08 -0.01
CA LEU A 312 15.19 38.56 -0.65
C LEU A 312 15.65 39.44 -1.81
N GLU A 313 14.72 39.96 -2.62
CA GLU A 313 15.06 40.91 -3.69
C GLU A 313 15.68 42.22 -3.17
N GLN A 314 15.39 42.59 -1.91
CA GLN A 314 15.94 43.76 -1.23
C GLN A 314 17.20 43.45 -0.42
N SER A 315 17.49 42.16 -0.18
CA SER A 315 18.64 41.68 0.56
C SER A 315 19.85 41.51 -0.37
N GLU A 316 21.06 41.65 0.19
CA GLU A 316 22.29 41.26 -0.51
C GLU A 316 22.57 39.75 -0.41
N HIS A 317 21.72 39.02 0.31
CA HIS A 317 21.84 37.57 0.51
C HIS A 317 20.93 36.77 -0.41
N THR A 318 21.47 35.66 -0.90
CA THR A 318 20.69 34.60 -1.54
C THR A 318 19.78 33.89 -0.53
N LEU A 319 18.77 33.17 -1.02
CA LEU A 319 17.93 32.35 -0.16
C LEU A 319 18.75 31.31 0.63
N ASP A 320 19.74 30.67 0.01
CA ASP A 320 20.58 29.66 0.68
C ASP A 320 21.39 30.28 1.83
N GLU A 321 21.86 31.51 1.68
CA GLU A 321 22.54 32.25 2.75
C GLU A 321 21.57 32.61 3.88
N ILE A 322 20.34 33.05 3.57
CA ILE A 322 19.31 33.32 4.59
C ILE A 322 18.92 32.04 5.35
N VAL A 323 18.70 30.93 4.65
CA VAL A 323 18.41 29.63 5.29
C VAL A 323 19.62 29.17 6.12
N THR A 324 20.84 29.46 5.67
CA THR A 324 22.06 29.16 6.43
C THR A 324 22.10 29.97 7.73
N ILE A 325 21.90 31.28 7.68
CA ILE A 325 21.82 32.15 8.87
C ILE A 325 20.71 31.67 9.81
N ALA A 326 19.52 31.38 9.27
CA ALA A 326 18.40 30.88 10.06
C ALA A 326 18.73 29.55 10.77
N SER A 327 19.38 28.61 10.08
CA SER A 327 19.79 27.32 10.67
C SER A 327 20.81 27.47 11.81
N ILE A 328 21.65 28.51 11.74
CA ILE A 328 22.62 28.86 12.77
C ILE A 328 21.90 29.49 13.97
N VAL A 329 21.01 30.46 13.74
CA VAL A 329 20.20 31.10 14.79
C VAL A 329 19.34 30.07 15.51
N GLU A 330 18.71 29.14 14.78
CA GLU A 330 17.91 28.05 15.35
C GLU A 330 18.74 27.14 16.27
N ALA A 331 19.99 26.86 15.89
CA ALA A 331 20.87 26.01 16.67
C ALA A 331 21.38 26.69 17.96
N GLU A 332 21.52 28.02 17.95
CA GLU A 332 22.11 28.79 19.05
C GLU A 332 21.08 29.37 20.02
N ILE A 333 19.90 29.76 19.53
CA ILE A 333 18.98 30.62 20.28
C ILE A 333 17.65 29.94 20.56
N GLN A 334 17.44 29.63 21.85
CA GLN A 334 16.17 29.09 22.34
C GLN A 334 15.15 30.19 22.71
N VAL A 335 15.62 31.39 23.05
CA VAL A 335 14.76 32.49 23.52
C VAL A 335 14.23 33.27 22.30
N PRO A 336 12.91 33.28 22.06
CA PRO A 336 12.35 33.89 20.84
C PRO A 336 12.75 35.35 20.62
N GLU A 337 12.79 36.14 21.70
CA GLU A 337 13.09 37.57 21.68
C GLU A 337 14.56 37.87 21.36
N GLU A 338 15.45 36.88 21.44
CA GLU A 338 16.89 37.05 21.18
C GLU A 338 17.29 36.69 19.74
N ARG A 339 16.41 36.02 18.97
CA ARG A 339 16.75 35.50 17.63
C ARG A 339 17.14 36.61 16.66
N ALA A 340 16.35 37.68 16.59
CA ALA A 340 16.64 38.81 15.71
C ALA A 340 17.93 39.53 16.14
N ARG A 341 18.22 39.60 17.45
CA ARG A 341 19.48 40.16 17.96
C ARG A 341 20.68 39.31 17.60
N ALA A 342 20.59 37.99 17.74
CA ALA A 342 21.64 37.06 17.34
C ALA A 342 21.88 37.09 15.82
N ALA A 343 20.83 37.16 15.01
CA ALA A 343 20.95 37.38 13.57
C ALA A 343 21.68 38.71 13.26
N GLY A 344 21.41 39.77 14.03
CA GLY A 344 22.15 41.03 13.95
C GLY A 344 23.64 40.88 14.29
N VAL A 345 24.01 40.07 15.29
CA VAL A 345 25.43 39.74 15.57
C VAL A 345 26.10 39.04 14.39
N ILE A 346 25.41 38.07 13.77
CA ILE A 346 25.91 37.35 12.59
C ILE A 346 26.15 38.36 11.45
N ARG A 347 25.16 39.20 11.13
CA ARG A 347 25.29 40.28 10.15
C ARG A 347 26.49 41.17 10.43
N ASN A 348 26.61 41.70 11.65
CA ASN A 348 27.69 42.61 12.03
C ASN A 348 29.08 41.96 11.90
N ARG A 349 29.21 40.67 12.25
CA ARG A 349 30.46 39.93 12.06
C ARG A 349 30.80 39.75 10.58
N LEU A 350 29.84 39.40 9.75
CA LEU A 350 30.04 39.26 8.31
C LEU A 350 30.47 40.59 7.67
N GLU A 351 29.81 41.69 8.01
CA GLU A 351 30.14 43.04 7.52
C GLU A 351 31.56 43.49 7.93
N GLN A 352 32.04 43.04 9.10
CA GLN A 352 33.40 43.32 9.59
C GLN A 352 34.46 42.32 9.11
N GLY A 353 34.09 41.34 8.28
CA GLY A 353 35.00 40.27 7.85
C GLY A 353 35.49 39.37 8.99
N MET A 354 34.71 39.30 10.07
CA MET A 354 35.00 38.43 11.22
C MET A 354 34.47 37.02 10.97
N LYS A 355 35.20 36.03 11.47
CA LYS A 355 34.72 34.65 11.54
C LYS A 355 33.52 34.54 12.50
N LEU A 356 32.54 33.70 12.17
CA LEU A 356 31.36 33.55 13.01
C LEU A 356 31.66 32.85 14.33
N GLN A 357 32.56 31.85 14.33
CA GLN A 357 32.99 31.12 15.53
C GLN A 357 31.82 30.51 16.32
N ILE A 358 30.99 29.73 15.64
CA ILE A 358 29.78 29.12 16.19
C ILE A 358 29.97 27.62 16.36
N ASP A 359 29.83 27.14 17.59
CA ASP A 359 30.06 25.75 18.00
C ASP A 359 29.16 24.76 17.26
N ALA A 360 27.88 25.12 17.05
CA ALA A 360 26.93 24.27 16.33
C ALA A 360 27.42 23.90 14.91
N THR A 361 28.15 24.81 14.26
CA THR A 361 28.69 24.57 12.91
C THR A 361 29.80 23.50 12.89
N VAL A 362 30.60 23.45 13.97
CA VAL A 362 31.64 22.43 14.16
C VAL A 362 31.02 21.08 14.48
N LEU A 363 30.02 21.05 15.36
CA LEU A 363 29.32 19.81 15.70
C LEU A 363 28.59 19.21 14.49
N TYR A 364 27.97 20.07 13.66
CA TYR A 364 27.38 19.67 12.39
C TYR A 364 28.42 19.08 11.45
N ALA A 365 29.58 19.73 11.30
CA ALA A 365 30.68 19.26 10.46
C ALA A 365 31.18 17.87 10.86
N GLN A 366 31.24 17.59 12.17
CA GLN A 366 31.64 16.30 12.72
C GLN A 366 30.54 15.23 12.64
N GLY A 367 29.28 15.62 12.40
CA GLY A 367 28.13 14.72 12.49
C GLY A 367 27.88 14.20 13.91
N THR A 368 28.16 15.01 14.93
CA THR A 368 27.99 14.61 16.34
C THR A 368 27.15 15.61 17.13
N THR A 369 26.64 15.20 18.28
CA THR A 369 26.03 16.08 19.28
C THR A 369 26.79 15.92 20.58
N LYS A 370 27.21 17.04 21.18
CA LYS A 370 27.96 17.06 22.45
C LYS A 370 27.44 18.18 23.33
N ASP A 371 27.42 17.95 24.64
CA ASP A 371 27.07 18.99 25.63
C ASP A 371 28.14 20.08 25.73
N ARG A 372 29.38 19.78 25.33
CA ARG A 372 30.50 20.70 25.37
C ARG A 372 31.44 20.46 24.20
N VAL A 373 31.76 21.53 23.48
CA VAL A 373 32.80 21.57 22.45
C VAL A 373 34.17 21.70 23.13
N MET A 374 35.13 20.87 22.70
CA MET A 374 36.51 20.91 23.18
C MET A 374 37.39 21.67 22.19
N GLU A 375 38.54 22.18 22.64
CA GLU A 375 39.49 22.88 21.75
C GLU A 375 39.89 22.02 20.54
N SER A 376 40.08 20.72 20.75
CA SER A 376 40.40 19.76 19.68
C SER A 376 39.29 19.62 18.64
N ASP A 377 38.04 19.93 18.99
CA ASP A 377 36.93 19.88 18.04
C ASP A 377 37.02 21.04 17.05
N LEU A 378 37.48 22.21 17.51
CA LEU A 378 37.62 23.44 16.70
C LEU A 378 38.69 23.29 15.60
N GLU A 379 39.60 22.32 15.75
CA GLU A 379 40.64 22.00 14.77
C GLU A 379 40.11 21.16 13.58
N TYR A 380 38.87 20.66 13.63
CA TYR A 380 38.29 19.85 12.55
C TYR A 380 38.15 20.64 11.25
N SER A 381 38.93 20.26 10.23
CA SER A 381 38.92 20.92 8.92
C SER A 381 37.66 20.59 8.14
N SER A 382 36.80 21.59 7.93
CA SER A 382 35.56 21.46 7.16
C SER A 382 35.10 22.83 6.65
N PRO A 383 34.47 22.92 5.48
CA PRO A 383 33.86 24.17 4.98
C PRO A 383 32.68 24.65 5.83
N TYR A 384 32.20 23.83 6.78
CA TYR A 384 31.20 24.22 7.77
C TYR A 384 31.83 24.80 9.05
N ASN A 385 33.12 24.60 9.30
CA ASN A 385 33.75 25.05 10.54
C ASN A 385 33.99 26.57 10.52
N THR A 386 33.09 27.33 11.13
CA THR A 386 33.15 28.81 11.19
C THR A 386 34.23 29.38 12.11
N TYR A 387 35.06 28.54 12.76
CA TYR A 387 36.32 28.98 13.37
C TYR A 387 37.47 29.04 12.33
N GLN A 388 37.32 28.32 11.22
CA GLN A 388 38.36 28.18 10.20
C GLN A 388 38.02 28.95 8.93
N VAL A 389 36.77 28.92 8.48
CA VAL A 389 36.32 29.66 7.29
C VAL A 389 35.99 31.12 7.59
N GLU A 390 36.11 31.97 6.58
CA GLU A 390 35.59 33.34 6.60
C GLU A 390 34.17 33.34 6.02
N GLY A 391 33.30 34.21 6.52
CA GLY A 391 31.92 34.30 6.07
C GLY A 391 31.01 33.19 6.60
N LEU A 392 29.97 32.87 5.83
CA LEU A 392 29.02 31.80 6.12
C LEU A 392 29.62 30.42 5.80
N PRO A 393 29.19 29.34 6.50
CA PRO A 393 29.51 27.99 6.06
C PRO A 393 28.89 27.71 4.69
N ILE A 394 29.34 26.65 4.01
CA ILE A 394 28.92 26.29 2.63
C ILE A 394 27.43 25.90 2.49
N GLY A 395 26.67 25.92 3.58
CA GLY A 395 25.22 25.73 3.58
C GLY A 395 24.66 25.62 5.00
N PRO A 396 23.35 25.33 5.12
CA PRO A 396 22.67 25.21 6.40
C PRO A 396 23.20 24.05 7.24
N ILE A 397 23.03 24.17 8.57
CA ILE A 397 23.46 23.18 9.56
C ILE A 397 22.30 22.49 10.29
N SER A 398 21.07 22.82 9.93
CA SER A 398 19.82 22.25 10.44
C SER A 398 18.64 22.73 9.58
N ASN A 399 17.44 22.21 9.83
CA ASN A 399 16.19 22.71 9.23
C ASN A 399 15.52 23.72 10.19
N PRO A 400 15.58 25.04 9.86
CA PRO A 400 15.04 26.10 10.73
C PRO A 400 13.52 26.20 10.66
N GLY A 401 12.91 26.74 11.73
CA GLY A 401 11.50 27.13 11.73
C GLY A 401 11.25 28.51 11.12
N SER A 402 9.96 28.89 10.97
CA SER A 402 9.58 30.20 10.41
C SER A 402 10.13 31.36 11.23
N ALA A 403 10.22 31.21 12.56
CA ALA A 403 10.72 32.27 13.44
C ALA A 403 12.23 32.55 13.24
N ALA A 404 13.03 31.53 12.94
CA ALA A 404 14.44 31.70 12.64
C ALA A 404 14.66 32.26 11.23
N LEU A 405 13.83 31.86 10.25
CA LEU A 405 13.82 32.45 8.91
C LEU A 405 13.48 33.94 8.96
N GLU A 406 12.45 34.32 9.72
CA GLU A 406 12.06 35.72 9.92
C GLU A 406 13.19 36.53 10.57
N ALA A 407 13.83 35.98 11.61
CA ALA A 407 14.96 36.64 12.27
C ALA A 407 16.17 36.83 11.35
N ALA A 408 16.44 35.88 10.45
CA ALA A 408 17.50 35.98 9.47
C ALA A 408 17.21 37.03 8.37
N LEU A 409 15.96 37.17 7.94
CA LEU A 409 15.52 38.19 6.99
C LEU A 409 15.47 39.60 7.61
N HIS A 410 15.10 39.68 8.88
CA HIS A 410 14.90 40.93 9.61
C HIS A 410 15.75 40.96 10.89
N PRO A 411 17.09 41.00 10.78
CA PRO A 411 17.96 41.10 11.94
C PRO A 411 17.70 42.42 12.69
N GLU A 412 17.74 42.37 14.03
CA GLU A 412 17.65 43.55 14.89
C GLU A 412 18.84 44.47 14.58
N ASP A 413 18.58 45.75 14.32
CA ASP A 413 19.65 46.71 14.11
C ASP A 413 20.37 47.02 15.44
N ASN A 414 21.62 46.57 15.54
CA ASN A 414 22.44 46.68 16.74
C ASN A 414 23.94 46.66 16.37
N ASN A 415 24.82 46.98 17.32
CA ASN A 415 26.28 46.94 17.16
C ASN A 415 26.95 45.79 17.92
N TYR A 416 26.19 44.78 18.37
CA TYR A 416 26.73 43.68 19.14
C TYR A 416 27.61 42.78 18.28
N ILE A 417 28.71 42.29 18.87
CA ILE A 417 29.70 41.42 18.22
C ILE A 417 29.87 40.11 18.97
N TYR A 418 29.54 40.08 20.26
CA TYR A 418 29.68 38.89 21.10
C TYR A 418 28.41 38.63 21.88
N TYR A 419 28.15 37.36 22.16
CA TYR A 419 27.11 36.95 23.09
C TYR A 419 27.58 35.74 23.91
N VAL A 420 27.06 35.62 25.12
CA VAL A 420 27.31 34.48 26.02
C VAL A 420 26.07 34.22 26.84
N VAL A 421 25.82 32.95 27.18
CA VAL A 421 24.72 32.57 28.08
C VAL A 421 24.85 33.34 29.39
N GLU A 422 23.76 33.96 29.84
CA GLU A 422 23.74 34.86 31.00
C GLU A 422 24.15 34.16 32.31
N LYS A 423 23.67 32.93 32.50
CA LYS A 423 23.86 32.13 33.71
C LYS A 423 23.80 30.65 33.38
N TYR A 424 24.49 29.82 34.16
CA TYR A 424 24.41 28.37 34.04
C TYR A 424 22.96 27.87 34.18
N GLY A 425 22.51 27.11 33.18
CA GLY A 425 21.13 26.61 33.09
C GLY A 425 20.08 27.64 32.68
N SER A 426 20.48 28.87 32.34
CA SER A 426 19.61 29.84 31.66
C SER A 426 19.67 29.64 30.15
N SER A 427 18.61 30.04 29.45
CA SER A 427 18.59 30.13 27.98
C SER A 427 18.83 31.56 27.46
N ASN A 428 18.84 32.58 28.35
CA ASN A 428 19.09 33.97 27.97
C ASN A 428 20.57 34.22 27.68
N HIS A 429 20.85 35.22 26.87
CA HIS A 429 22.19 35.66 26.53
C HIS A 429 22.44 37.13 26.89
N VAL A 430 23.69 37.42 27.26
CA VAL A 430 24.21 38.78 27.37
C VAL A 430 24.93 39.11 26.07
N PHE A 431 24.45 40.14 25.37
CA PHE A 431 25.02 40.64 24.13
C PHE A 431 25.93 41.83 24.41
N THR A 432 27.10 41.89 23.76
CA THR A 432 28.12 42.91 24.01
C THR A 432 28.80 43.37 22.72
N GLU A 433 29.13 44.65 22.66
CA GLU A 433 29.83 45.27 21.51
C GLU A 433 31.36 45.09 21.65
N THR A 434 31.88 45.14 22.87
CA THR A 434 33.32 45.10 23.15
C THR A 434 33.76 43.75 23.72
N TYR A 435 34.99 43.36 23.39
CA TYR A 435 35.59 42.15 23.94
C TYR A 435 35.77 42.23 25.46
N GLU A 436 36.06 43.42 26.00
CA GLU A 436 36.22 43.62 27.45
C GLU A 436 34.91 43.32 28.21
N ASP A 437 33.77 43.75 27.68
CA ASP A 437 32.47 43.47 28.29
C ASP A 437 32.05 42.01 28.09
N PHE A 438 32.39 41.41 26.95
CA PHE A 438 32.23 39.97 26.74
C PHE A 438 32.97 39.15 27.80
N ILE A 439 34.23 39.50 28.11
CA ILE A 439 35.01 38.79 29.14
C ILE A 439 34.34 38.91 30.51
N LYS A 440 33.83 40.09 30.89
CA LYS A 440 33.08 40.26 32.14
C LYS A 440 31.82 39.39 32.17
N ALA A 441 31.05 39.38 31.08
CA ALA A 441 29.82 38.58 30.98
C ALA A 441 30.14 37.07 31.07
N ARG A 442 31.19 36.62 30.40
CA ARG A 442 31.69 35.24 30.44
C ARG A 442 32.15 34.83 31.84
N ASP A 443 32.87 35.70 32.54
CA ASP A 443 33.34 35.43 33.89
C ASP A 443 32.14 35.35 34.87
N ASN A 444 31.10 36.17 34.69
CA ASN A 444 29.83 36.06 35.43
C ASN A 444 29.11 34.72 35.16
N TYR A 445 29.08 34.26 33.91
CA TYR A 445 28.55 32.94 33.58
C TYR A 445 29.31 31.83 34.33
N PHE A 446 30.64 31.85 34.32
CA PHE A 446 31.43 30.86 35.05
C PHE A 446 31.22 30.93 36.56
N ALA A 447 31.16 32.13 37.13
CA ALA A 447 30.86 32.31 38.55
C ALA A 447 29.48 31.79 38.94
N SER A 448 28.50 31.82 38.03
CA SER A 448 27.15 31.28 38.29
C SER A 448 27.08 29.74 38.32
N ARG A 449 28.17 29.04 37.98
CA ARG A 449 28.30 27.58 38.07
C ARG A 449 28.72 27.10 39.45
N GLU A 450 29.37 27.97 40.22
CA GLU A 450 29.83 27.73 41.60
C GLU A 450 28.69 27.95 42.60
#